data_AF-A0A7C1TDT8-F1
#
_entry.id   AF-A0A7C1TDT8-F1
#
_cell.length_a   1.000
_cell.length_b   1.000
_cell.length_c   1.000
_cell.angle_alpha   90.00
_cell.angle_beta   90.00
_cell.angle_gamma   90.00
#
_symmetry.space_group_name_H-M   'P 1'
#
loop_
_entity.id
_entity.type
_entity.pdbx_description
1 polymer ?
#
loop_
_entity_poly.entity_id
_entity_poly.type
_entity_poly.pdbx_seq_one_letter_code
_entity_poly.pdbx_strand_id
1 'polypeptide(L)' 'MLIEFSTANFRSLRDRQTLSLTKAKGDELVESNTFTTVAANKFELLRSAAIYGPNASGKSNFLLALQTMKE' A
#
# COMPACT_ATOMS: atom_id res chain seq x y z
N MET A 1 -9.61 2.39 -5.53
CA MET A 1 -8.85 1.13 -5.45
C MET A 1 -7.38 1.48 -5.51
N LEU A 2 -6.57 1.07 -4.53
CA LEU A 2 -5.13 1.33 -4.52
C LEU A 2 -4.41 0.04 -4.94
N ILE A 3 -3.56 0.11 -5.96
CA ILE A 3 -2.71 -1.02 -6.39
C ILE A 3 -1.32 -0.84 -5.79
N GLU A 4 -0.71 0.32 -6.05
CA GLU A 4 0.59 0.68 -5.54
C GLU A 4 0.61 2.18 -5.21
N PHE A 5 1.36 2.55 -4.18
CA PHE A 5 1.72 3.92 -3.87
C PHE A 5 3.22 4.03 -3.66
N SER A 6 3.85 5.04 -4.28
CA SER A 6 5.27 5.34 -4.10
C SER A 6 5.44 6.81 -3.71
N THR A 7 6.32 7.08 -2.75
CA THR A 7 6.69 8.45 -2.34
C THR A 7 8.18 8.55 -2.04
N ALA A 8 8.77 9.71 -2.32
CA ALA A 8 10.17 10.02 -2.04
C ALA A 8 10.30 11.52 -1.75
N ASN A 9 11.31 11.92 -0.99
CA ASN A 9 11.54 13.30 -0.57
C ASN A 9 10.28 14.01 0.00
N PHE A 10 9.49 13.30 0.82
CA PHE A 10 8.30 13.83 1.46
C PHE A 10 8.45 13.83 2.99
N ARG A 11 8.59 15.01 3.58
CA ARG A 11 8.81 15.18 5.03
C ARG A 11 9.98 14.32 5.53
N SER A 12 9.71 13.31 6.37
CA SER A 12 10.73 12.40 6.91
C SER A 12 11.06 11.21 6.00
N LEU A 13 10.47 11.12 4.80
CA LEU A 13 10.70 10.05 3.84
C LEU A 13 11.69 10.54 2.78
N ARG A 14 12.99 10.31 3.02
CA ARG A 14 14.06 10.69 2.08
C ARG A 14 14.05 9.78 0.86
N ASP A 15 14.35 8.51 1.06
CA ASP A 15 14.43 7.52 -0.01
C ASP A 15 13.04 7.02 -0.42
N ARG A 16 12.93 6.55 -1.66
CA ARG A 16 11.67 6.04 -2.21
C ARG A 16 11.13 4.89 -1.37
N GLN A 17 9.91 5.07 -0.86
CA GLN A 17 9.13 4.04 -0.19
C GLN A 17 7.96 3.63 -1.09
N THR A 18 7.72 2.33 -1.21
CA THR A 18 6.65 1.78 -2.05
C THR A 18 5.78 0.83 -1.23
N LEU A 19 4.47 1.06 -1.22
CA LEU A 19 3.46 0.15 -0.71
C LEU A 19 2.73 -0.47 -1.90
N SER A 20 2.92 -1.78 -2.11
CA SER A 20 2.17 -2.57 -3.09
C SER A 20 1.11 -3.41 -2.38
N LEU A 21 -0.12 -3.37 -2.90
CA LEU A 21 -1.24 -4.22 -2.48
C LEU A 21 -1.47 -5.36 -3.48
N THR A 22 -0.54 -5.64 -4.39
CA THR A 22 -0.63 -6.81 -5.26
C THR A 22 -0.51 -8.10 -4.44
N LYS A 23 -1.38 -9.07 -4.71
CA LYS A 23 -1.29 -10.41 -4.09
C LYS A 23 0.09 -10.99 -4.35
N ALA A 24 0.74 -11.45 -3.28
CA ALA A 24 1.98 -12.22 -3.38
C ALA A 24 1.69 -13.67 -3.84
N LYS A 25 2.74 -14.49 -3.96
CA LYS A 25 2.59 -15.89 -4.40
C LYS A 25 1.90 -16.82 -3.36
N GLY A 26 1.71 -16.37 -2.12
CA GLY A 26 1.14 -17.18 -1.05
C GLY A 26 -0.37 -17.32 -1.14
N ASP A 27 -0.90 -18.48 -0.74
CA ASP A 27 -2.32 -18.85 -0.92
C ASP A 27 -3.10 -19.07 0.39
N GLU A 28 -2.47 -18.90 1.56
CA GLU A 28 -3.03 -19.34 2.85
C GLU A 28 -4.33 -18.62 3.27
N LEU A 29 -4.57 -17.40 2.79
CA LEU A 29 -5.72 -16.54 3.16
C LEU A 29 -6.35 -15.83 1.95
N VAL A 30 -6.27 -16.44 0.76
CA VAL A 30 -6.71 -15.79 -0.49
C VAL A 30 -8.21 -15.44 -0.44
N GLU A 31 -9.04 -16.36 0.05
CA GLU A 31 -10.49 -16.17 0.07
C GLU A 31 -10.93 -14.99 0.95
N SER A 32 -10.24 -14.76 2.08
CA SER A 32 -10.61 -13.74 3.05
C SER A 32 -9.88 -12.42 2.87
N ASN A 33 -8.61 -12.43 2.46
CA ASN A 33 -7.75 -11.24 2.44
C ASN A 33 -7.49 -10.67 1.05
N THR A 34 -7.97 -11.31 -0.02
CA THR A 34 -7.78 -10.84 -1.39
C THR A 34 -9.10 -10.60 -2.12
N PHE A 35 -9.03 -9.88 -3.23
CA PHE A 35 -10.09 -9.77 -4.21
C PHE A 35 -9.51 -9.63 -5.62
N THR A 36 -10.29 -10.05 -6.62
CA THR A 36 -9.94 -9.84 -8.03
C THR A 36 -10.65 -8.59 -8.54
N THR A 37 -9.92 -7.72 -9.24
CA THR A 37 -10.49 -6.51 -9.83
C THR A 37 -11.44 -6.82 -10.98
N VAL A 38 -12.59 -6.15 -11.02
CA VAL A 38 -13.52 -6.21 -12.15
C VAL A 38 -13.14 -5.11 -13.15
N ALA A 39 -12.03 -5.30 -13.86
CA ALA A 39 -11.52 -4.38 -14.88
C ALA A 39 -10.98 -5.17 -16.10
N ALA A 40 -10.68 -4.48 -17.20
CA ALA A 40 -10.14 -5.11 -18.42
C ALA A 40 -8.88 -5.95 -18.14
N ASN A 41 -8.03 -5.48 -17.20
CA ASN A 41 -6.95 -6.25 -16.62
C ASN A 41 -7.36 -6.77 -15.24
N LYS A 42 -7.31 -8.09 -15.04
CA LYS A 42 -7.57 -8.73 -13.75
C LYS A 42 -6.33 -8.65 -12.88
N PHE A 43 -6.39 -7.90 -11.79
CA PHE A 43 -5.39 -7.91 -10.73
C PHE A 43 -5.95 -8.65 -9.52
N GLU A 44 -5.13 -9.49 -8.91
CA GLU A 44 -5.38 -10.00 -7.56
C GLU A 44 -4.74 -9.04 -6.56
N LEU A 45 -5.56 -8.46 -5.68
CA LEU A 45 -5.14 -7.43 -4.73
C LEU A 45 -5.50 -7.83 -3.30
N LEU A 46 -4.71 -7.33 -2.35
CA LEU A 46 -5.00 -7.38 -0.92
C LEU A 46 -6.12 -6.41 -0.57
N ARG A 47 -7.01 -6.83 0.34
CA ARG A 47 -8.11 -6.00 0.86
C ARG A 47 -7.62 -4.92 1.84
N SER A 48 -6.56 -5.20 2.57
CA SER A 48 -6.04 -4.34 3.62
C SER A 48 -4.54 -4.57 3.82
N ALA A 49 -3.88 -3.58 4.42
CA ALA A 49 -2.50 -3.66 4.88
C ALA A 49 -2.37 -2.88 6.18
N ALA A 50 -1.45 -3.30 7.03
CA ALA A 50 -1.12 -2.63 8.27
C ALA A 50 0.35 -2.18 8.27
N ILE A 51 0.60 -0.94 8.69
CA ILE A 51 1.94 -0.35 8.73
C ILE A 51 2.36 -0.22 10.19
N TYR A 52 3.36 -1.02 10.59
CA TYR A 52 3.92 -1.01 11.93
C TYR A 52 5.34 -0.44 11.94
N GLY A 53 5.78 0.03 13.11
CA GLY A 53 7.15 0.52 13.30
C GLY A 53 7.29 1.37 14.57
N PRO A 54 8.54 1.68 14.98
CA PRO A 54 8.82 2.48 16.17
C PRO A 54 8.19 3.88 16.13
N ASN A 55 8.15 4.56 17.27
CA ASN A 55 7.77 5.98 17.32
C ASN A 55 8.73 6.81 16.45
N ALA A 56 8.19 7.87 15.84
CA ALA A 56 8.91 8.75 14.90
C ALA A 56 9.48 8.07 13.62
N SER A 57 9.15 6.80 13.33
CA SER A 57 9.62 6.11 12.11
C SER A 57 8.99 6.58 10.79
N GLY A 58 8.21 7.67 10.80
CA GLY A 58 7.61 8.24 9.59
C GLY A 58 6.25 7.69 9.16
N LYS A 59 5.61 6.81 9.95
CA LYS A 59 4.27 6.23 9.62
C LYS A 59 3.21 7.28 9.30
N SER A 60 3.03 8.28 10.17
CA SER A 60 2.07 9.36 9.95
C SER A 60 2.42 10.20 8.73
N ASN A 61 3.71 10.39 8.43
CA ASN A 61 4.15 11.11 7.24
C ASN A 61 3.88 10.32 5.95
N PHE A 62 3.97 8.98 5.98
CA PHE A 62 3.56 8.13 4.87
C PHE A 62 2.05 8.23 4.60
N LEU A 63 1.22 8.20 5.64
CA LEU A 63 -0.22 8.39 5.50
C LEU A 63 -0.56 9.79 4.97
N LEU A 64 0.17 10.82 5.41
CA LEU A 64 0.00 12.18 4.89
C LEU A 64 0.41 12.29 3.43
N ALA A 65 1.48 11.61 2.99
CA ALA A 65 1.85 11.55 1.58
C ALA A 65 0.74 10.89 0.73
N LEU A 66 0.12 9.82 1.24
CA LEU A 66 -1.00 9.15 0.59
C LEU A 66 -2.23 10.06 0.51
N GLN A 67 -2.51 10.84 1.57
CA GLN A 67 -3.59 11.82 1.57
C GLN A 67 -3.32 12.95 0.56
N THR A 68 -2.10 13.48 0.51
CA THR A 68 -1.72 14.52 -0.46
C THR A 68 -1.84 14.04 -1.91
N MET A 69 -1.63 12.75 -2.20
CA MET A 69 -1.87 12.21 -3.55
C MET A 69 -3.37 12.18 -3.91
N LYS A 70 -4.24 12.06 -2.93
CA LYS A 70 -5.70 11.98 -3.13
C LYS A 70 -6.33 13.35 -3.35
N GLU A 71 -5.77 14.38 -2.74
CA GLU A 71 -6.18 15.80 -2.89
C GLU A 71 -5.75 16.35 -4.26
#